data_AF-A0A1W0B389-F1
#
_entry.id   AF-A0A1W0B389-F1
#
_cell.length_a   1.000
_cell.length_b   1.000
_cell.length_c   1.000
_cell.angle_alpha   90.00
_cell.angle_beta   90.00
_cell.angle_gamma   90.00
#
_symmetry.space_group_name_H-M   'P 1'
#
loop_
_entity.id
_entity.type
_entity.pdbx_description
1 polymer ?
#
loop_
_entity_poly.entity_id
_entity_poly.type
_entity_poly.pdbx_seq_one_letter_code
_entity_poly.pdbx_strand_id
1 'polypeptide(L)'
;MTELGNSSSDLEVVPEYVVDAGRFVQLTADELVNGLRSLDTDVEGLLGSWKGMSATAYRAGWEETKQGAIDVLEALATIAGLLGVNSRTFTEQDDTNSQGFGSLNIKI
;
A
#
# COMPACT_ATOMS: atom_id res chain seq x y z
N MET A 1 -29.80 48.14 18.62
CA MET A 1 -30.64 46.98 18.29
C MET A 1 -29.75 46.01 17.55
N THR A 2 -29.34 44.97 18.25
CA THR A 2 -28.35 43.97 17.85
C THR A 2 -29.02 42.92 17.00
N GLU A 3 -28.49 42.60 15.81
CA GLU A 3 -28.61 41.25 15.25
C GLU A 3 -27.26 40.83 14.68
N LEU A 4 -26.54 40.09 15.52
CA LEU A 4 -25.45 39.19 15.20
C LEU A 4 -26.07 38.11 14.29
N GLY A 5 -25.55 37.90 13.08
CA GLY A 5 -24.49 36.91 12.90
C GLY A 5 -25.09 35.51 12.91
N ASN A 6 -25.33 34.92 11.73
CA ASN A 6 -25.08 33.51 11.47
C ASN A 6 -25.34 33.18 10.00
N SER A 7 -24.36 32.58 9.33
CA SER A 7 -24.50 31.48 8.35
C SER A 7 -23.15 31.23 7.66
N SER A 8 -22.03 31.33 8.37
CA SER A 8 -20.97 30.37 8.09
C SER A 8 -21.46 29.08 8.73
N SER A 9 -22.10 28.23 7.94
CA SER A 9 -22.21 26.80 8.23
C SER A 9 -20.77 26.30 8.30
N ASP A 10 -20.15 26.54 9.45
CA ASP A 10 -18.81 26.10 9.76
C ASP A 10 -18.88 24.59 9.68
N LEU A 11 -18.06 24.03 8.80
CA LEU A 11 -18.04 22.62 8.49
C LEU A 11 -17.40 21.96 9.71
N GLU A 12 -18.20 21.78 10.77
CA GLU A 12 -17.77 21.19 12.04
C GLU A 12 -17.49 19.71 11.75
N VAL A 13 -16.25 19.45 11.34
CA VAL A 13 -15.72 18.10 11.21
C VAL A 13 -15.72 17.54 12.61
N VAL A 14 -16.71 16.69 12.90
CA VAL A 14 -16.84 16.10 14.22
C VAL A 14 -15.63 15.16 14.42
N PRO A 15 -14.76 15.41 15.42
CA PRO A 15 -13.45 14.77 15.53
C PRO A 15 -13.47 13.23 15.50
N GLU A 16 -14.57 12.60 15.89
CA GLU A 16 -14.76 11.16 15.83
C GLU A 16 -14.72 10.59 14.41
N TYR A 17 -15.25 11.30 13.41
CA TYR A 17 -15.26 10.82 12.02
C TYR A 17 -13.85 10.78 11.42
N VAL A 18 -12.98 11.71 11.82
CA VAL A 18 -11.57 11.76 11.39
C VAL A 18 -10.79 10.59 11.99
N VAL A 19 -11.03 10.28 13.27
CA VAL A 19 -10.40 9.14 13.96
C VAL A 19 -10.84 7.81 13.35
N ASP A 20 -12.13 7.66 13.06
CA ASP A 20 -12.66 6.44 12.44
C ASP A 20 -12.16 6.26 11.01
N ALA A 21 -12.09 7.34 10.22
CA ALA A 21 -11.49 7.31 8.89
C ALA A 21 -10.00 6.91 8.95
N GLY A 22 -9.25 7.46 9.91
CA GLY A 22 -7.84 7.13 10.09
C GLY A 22 -7.64 5.66 10.48
N ARG A 23 -8.50 5.11 11.34
CA ARG A 23 -8.49 3.68 11.69
C ARG A 23 -8.80 2.81 10.48
N PHE A 24 -9.80 3.19 9.68
CA PHE A 24 -10.17 2.46 8.47
C PHE A 24 -9.01 2.37 7.47
N VAL A 25 -8.31 3.48 7.26
CA VAL A 25 -7.11 3.54 6.39
C VAL A 25 -6.01 2.62 6.90
N GLN A 26 -5.75 2.60 8.20
CA GLN A 26 -4.75 1.70 8.80
C GLN A 26 -5.12 0.23 8.61
N LEU A 27 -6.38 -0.15 8.90
CA LEU A 27 -6.85 -1.53 8.71
C LEU A 27 -6.73 -1.97 7.25
N THR A 28 -7.11 -1.09 6.31
CA THR A 28 -7.02 -1.35 4.88
C THR A 28 -5.56 -1.58 4.44
N ALA A 29 -4.62 -0.77 4.95
CA ALA A 29 -3.20 -0.94 4.65
C ALA A 29 -2.65 -2.26 5.22
N ASP A 30 -3.01 -2.60 6.46
CA ASP A 30 -2.58 -3.85 7.10
C ASP A 30 -3.14 -5.07 6.35
N GLU A 31 -4.41 -5.03 5.93
CA GLU A 31 -5.04 -6.08 5.12
C GLU A 31 -4.34 -6.25 3.77
N LEU A 32 -4.01 -5.15 3.09
CA LEU A 32 -3.32 -5.17 1.80
C LEU A 32 -1.91 -5.78 1.92
N VAL A 33 -1.13 -5.38 2.93
CA VAL A 33 0.22 -5.94 3.17
C VAL A 33 0.15 -7.43 3.44
N ASN A 34 -0.79 -7.87 4.29
CA ASN A 34 -0.94 -9.28 4.63
C ASN A 34 -1.39 -10.10 3.41
N GLY A 35 -2.34 -9.59 2.64
CA GLY A 35 -2.80 -10.21 1.40
C GLY A 35 -1.67 -10.35 0.38
N LEU A 36 -0.87 -9.30 0.20
CA LEU A 36 0.26 -9.33 -0.75
C LEU A 36 1.32 -10.37 -0.35
N ARG A 37 1.64 -10.47 0.94
CA ARG A 37 2.60 -11.48 1.46
C ARG A 37 2.09 -12.91 1.25
N SER A 38 0.79 -13.15 1.45
CA SER A 38 0.18 -14.45 1.19
C SER A 38 0.26 -14.81 -0.29
N LEU A 39 -0.12 -13.87 -1.16
CA LEU A 39 -0.09 -14.06 -2.60
C LEU A 39 1.33 -14.28 -3.13
N ASP A 40 2.33 -13.57 -2.60
CA ASP A 40 3.72 -13.75 -3.00
C ASP A 40 4.18 -15.20 -2.75
N THR A 41 3.85 -15.75 -1.58
CA THR A 41 4.14 -17.16 -1.24
C THR A 41 3.43 -18.13 -2.21
N ASP A 42 2.16 -17.90 -2.51
CA ASP A 42 1.38 -18.75 -3.41
C ASP A 42 1.91 -18.69 -4.86
N VAL A 43 2.29 -17.49 -5.31
CA VAL A 43 2.84 -17.25 -6.65
C VAL A 43 4.23 -17.86 -6.80
N GLU A 44 5.09 -17.74 -5.78
CA GLU A 44 6.39 -18.44 -5.77
C GLU A 44 6.22 -19.95 -5.86
N GLY A 45 5.29 -20.52 -5.10
CA GLY A 45 4.96 -21.95 -5.15
C GLY A 45 4.47 -22.39 -6.53
N LEU A 46 3.54 -21.63 -7.12
CA LEU A 46 3.03 -21.87 -8.47
C LEU A 46 4.17 -21.85 -9.50
N LEU A 47 4.98 -20.79 -9.50
CA LEU A 47 6.08 -20.59 -10.45
C LEU A 47 7.27 -21.53 -10.20
N GLY A 48 7.33 -22.19 -9.03
CA GLY A 48 8.25 -23.27 -8.73
C GLY A 48 8.05 -24.48 -9.64
N SER A 49 6.79 -24.86 -9.88
CA SER A 49 6.41 -26.02 -10.69
C SER A 49 6.04 -25.67 -12.13
N TRP A 50 5.42 -24.52 -12.35
CA TRP A 50 4.97 -24.07 -13.67
C TRP A 50 6.06 -23.32 -14.43
N LYS A 51 6.38 -23.79 -15.63
CA LYS A 51 7.47 -23.26 -16.48
C LYS A 51 6.98 -22.94 -17.90
N GLY A 52 7.78 -22.16 -18.63
CA GLY A 52 7.52 -21.75 -20.00
C GLY A 52 7.08 -20.29 -20.13
N MET A 53 6.77 -19.87 -21.36
CA MET A 53 6.50 -18.46 -21.70
C MET A 53 5.36 -17.86 -20.86
N SER A 54 4.29 -18.62 -20.64
CA SER A 54 3.15 -18.16 -19.84
C SER A 54 3.52 -17.93 -18.37
N ALA A 55 4.38 -18.77 -17.79
CA ALA A 55 4.86 -18.58 -16.42
C ALA A 55 5.76 -17.33 -16.32
N THR A 56 6.56 -17.04 -17.35
CA THR A 56 7.35 -15.80 -17.42
C THR A 56 6.45 -14.56 -17.51
N ALA A 57 5.44 -14.58 -18.38
CA ALA A 57 4.49 -13.47 -18.50
C ALA A 57 3.70 -13.26 -17.20
N TYR A 58 3.27 -14.35 -16.54
CA TYR A 58 2.59 -14.28 -15.25
C TYR A 58 3.48 -13.65 -14.17
N ARG A 59 4.77 -14.05 -14.09
CA ARG A 59 5.72 -13.43 -13.16
C ARG A 59 5.84 -11.93 -13.39
N ALA A 60 5.97 -11.49 -14.65
CA ALA A 60 6.05 -10.07 -14.97
C ALA A 60 4.80 -9.30 -14.51
N GLY A 61 3.60 -9.84 -14.76
CA GLY A 61 2.35 -9.25 -14.28
C GLY A 61 2.23 -9.25 -12.75
N TRP A 62 2.80 -10.25 -12.07
CA TRP A 62 2.87 -10.27 -10.60
C TRP A 62 3.77 -9.16 -10.05
N GLU A 63 4.93 -8.93 -10.66
CA GLU A 63 5.81 -7.82 -10.27
C GLU A 63 5.13 -6.45 -10.48
N GLU A 64 4.41 -6.27 -11.59
CA GLU A 64 3.61 -5.06 -11.83
C GLU A 64 2.51 -4.87 -10.77
N THR A 65 1.87 -5.98 -10.37
CA THR A 65 0.85 -5.96 -9.30
C THR A 65 1.45 -5.57 -7.96
N LYS A 66 2.63 -6.09 -7.61
CA LYS A 66 3.37 -5.68 -6.39
C LYS A 66 3.70 -4.20 -6.39
N GLN A 67 4.14 -3.66 -7.54
CA GLN A 67 4.40 -2.24 -7.66
C GLN A 67 3.14 -1.40 -7.45
N GLY A 68 2.02 -1.78 -8.09
CA GLY A 68 0.74 -1.07 -7.87
C GLY A 68 0.25 -1.13 -6.42
N ALA A 69 0.51 -2.25 -5.71
CA ALA A 69 0.19 -2.35 -4.29
C ALA A 69 1.04 -1.40 -3.42
N ILE A 70 2.31 -1.19 -3.77
CA ILE A 70 3.17 -0.19 -3.11
C ILE A 70 2.58 1.21 -3.30
N ASP A 71 2.20 1.58 -4.52
CA ASP A 71 1.62 2.89 -4.82
C ASP A 71 0.34 3.15 -3.98
N VAL A 72 -0.50 2.11 -3.81
CA VAL A 72 -1.70 2.18 -2.96
C VAL A 72 -1.34 2.36 -1.48
N LEU A 73 -0.32 1.64 -0.98
CA LEU A 73 0.13 1.78 0.41
C LEU A 73 0.69 3.18 0.71
N GLU A 74 1.43 3.77 -0.24
CA GLU A 74 1.91 5.15 -0.12
C GLU A 74 0.76 6.16 -0.09
N ALA A 75 -0.26 5.96 -0.92
CA ALA A 75 -1.47 6.78 -0.91
C ALA A 75 -2.23 6.66 0.42
N LEU A 76 -2.38 5.44 0.95
CA LEU A 76 -2.99 5.20 2.27
C LEU A 76 -2.19 5.87 3.39
N ALA A 77 -0.86 5.78 3.38
CA ALA A 77 0.00 6.46 4.33
C ALA A 77 -0.17 7.99 4.28
N THR A 78 -0.29 8.54 3.07
CA THR A 78 -0.58 9.97 2.85
C THR A 78 -1.92 10.37 3.46
N ILE A 79 -2.98 9.58 3.21
CA ILE A 79 -4.31 9.84 3.79
C ILE A 79 -4.28 9.75 5.31
N ALA A 80 -3.62 8.74 5.88
CA ALA A 80 -3.47 8.61 7.34
C ALA A 80 -2.79 9.83 7.95
N GLY A 81 -1.72 10.33 7.34
CA GLY A 81 -1.03 11.55 7.76
C GLY A 81 -1.93 12.80 7.73
N LEU A 82 -2.76 12.95 6.69
CA LEU A 82 -3.74 14.06 6.59
C LEU A 82 -4.83 13.98 7.68
N LEU A 83 -5.18 12.77 8.11
CA LEU A 83 -6.18 12.54 9.18
C LEU A 83 -5.59 12.69 10.60
N GLY A 84 -4.33 13.14 10.73
CA GLY A 84 -3.69 13.31 12.03
C GLY A 84 -3.39 12.00 12.75
N VAL A 85 -3.58 10.86 12.07
CA VAL A 85 -3.12 9.56 12.54
C VAL A 85 -1.67 9.45 12.10
N ASN A 86 -0.74 9.39 13.06
CA ASN A 86 0.66 9.09 12.75
C ASN A 86 0.72 7.71 12.10
N SER A 87 0.77 7.69 10.76
CA SER A 87 1.03 6.48 9.98
C SER A 87 2.40 5.97 10.40
N ARG A 88 2.48 4.71 10.86
CA ARG A 88 3.76 4.02 10.83
C ARG A 88 4.23 4.08 9.37
N THR A 89 5.42 4.62 9.13
CA THR A 89 5.98 4.66 7.78
C THR A 89 6.16 3.21 7.34
N PHE A 90 5.42 2.76 6.33
CA PHE A 90 5.48 1.39 5.79
C PHE A 90 6.75 1.17 4.93
N THR A 91 7.89 1.69 5.38
CA THR A 91 9.19 1.55 4.71
C THR A 91 9.89 0.26 5.14
N GLU A 92 9.18 -0.86 5.09
CA GLU A 92 9.77 -2.19 5.33
C GLU A 92 9.34 -3.15 4.21
N GLN A 93 9.65 -2.83 2.95
CA GLN A 93 9.61 -3.86 1.91
C GLN A 93 10.45 -3.57 0.65
N ASP A 94 11.31 -2.54 0.62
CA ASP A 94 12.17 -2.26 -0.55
C ASP A 94 13.52 -3.03 -0.48
N ASP A 95 14.05 -3.28 0.72
CA ASP A 95 15.38 -3.87 0.89
C ASP A 95 15.47 -5.37 0.54
N THR A 96 14.33 -6.09 0.44
CA THR A 96 14.36 -7.54 0.17
C THR A 96 14.23 -7.88 -1.32
N ASN A 97 13.56 -7.04 -2.13
CA ASN A 97 13.39 -7.28 -3.57
C ASN A 97 14.59 -6.77 -4.42
N SER A 98 15.28 -5.72 -3.96
CA SER A 98 16.44 -5.12 -4.65
C SER A 98 17.68 -6.05 -4.71
N GLN A 99 17.83 -6.96 -3.75
CA GLN A 99 18.99 -7.86 -3.64
C GLN A 99 19.00 -8.98 -4.70
N GLY A 100 17.93 -9.16 -5.49
CA GLY A 100 17.79 -10.25 -6.46
C GLY A 100 18.38 -10.01 -7.85
N PHE A 101 18.70 -8.76 -8.23
CA PHE A 101 19.08 -8.41 -9.61
C PHE A 101 20.53 -7.92 -9.79
N GLY A 102 21.36 -7.94 -8.74
CA GLY A 102 22.73 -7.41 -8.76
C GLY A 102 23.85 -8.38 -9.13
N SER A 103 23.58 -9.62 -9.57
CA SER A 103 24.66 -10.58 -9.87
C SER A 103 24.38 -11.43 -11.11
N LEU A 104 24.28 -10.78 -12.27
CA LEU A 104 24.64 -11.41 -13.54
C LEU A 104 26.06 -10.96 -13.90
N ASN A 105 27.01 -11.71 -13.36
CA ASN A 105 28.42 -11.66 -13.70
C ASN A 105 28.58 -11.67 -15.23
N ILE A 106 29.04 -10.55 -15.79
CA ILE A 106 29.48 -10.51 -17.17
C ILE A 106 30.86 -11.17 -17.21
N LYS A 107 30.91 -12.38 -17.78
CA LYS A 107 32.16 -12.98 -18.25
C LYS A 107 31.86 -14.05 -19.28
N ILE A 108 31.78 -13.63 -20.55
CA ILE A 108 32.26 -14.41 -21.70
C ILE A 108 32.93 -13.42 -22.64
#